data_AF-A0A430PX79-F1
#
_entry.id   AF-A0A430PX79-F1
#
_cell.length_a   1.000
_cell.length_b   1.000
_cell.length_c   1.000
_cell.angle_alpha   90.00
_cell.angle_beta   90.00
_cell.angle_gamma   90.00
#
_symmetry.space_group_name_H-M   'P 1'
#
loop_
_entity.id
_entity.type
_entity.pdbx_description
1 polymer ?
#
loop_
_entity_poly.entity_id
_entity_poly.type
_entity_poly.pdbx_seq_one_letter_code
_entity_poly.pdbx_strand_id
1 'polypeptide(L)'
;MFSSIAVFKRSVAFEVSSFLHNDMVVDGGAHNVFWFVHITDLHFSEFGSKDRQMDFLEFCSTHIPVIRPEVVIASGDITDGKGKTFSLSLQNLEEWEDYSSLLKQSGVLNLTKWLDVRGNHDSFDVPSFGGYGDYYSRFGVRGGSSLKSRIFKLVKPYGQYSFISIDLSTEPGLKWPFNFFGSFNLNVKRQLLKSIDEAKDSNQTFVFGHYPTSTVVSSDSNLGTVI
;
A
#
# COMPACT_ATOMS: atom_id res chain seq x y z
N MET A 1 -43.69 39.14 17.90
CA MET A 1 -43.17 38.82 16.54
C MET A 1 -41.75 38.29 16.71
N PHE A 2 -41.32 37.32 15.89
CA PHE A 2 -40.12 36.46 16.00
C PHE A 2 -40.35 35.22 16.90
N SER A 3 -40.95 34.13 16.42
CA SER A 3 -40.53 33.13 15.40
C SER A 3 -39.61 32.04 15.97
N SER A 4 -40.16 30.82 16.02
CA SER A 4 -39.54 29.56 16.44
C SER A 4 -38.19 29.28 15.79
N ILE A 5 -37.27 28.74 16.59
CA ILE A 5 -36.11 27.97 16.10
C ILE A 5 -36.54 26.50 16.07
N ALA A 6 -36.77 25.98 14.87
CA ALA A 6 -36.95 24.56 14.65
C ALA A 6 -35.58 23.86 14.71
N VAL A 7 -35.40 22.98 15.70
CA VAL A 7 -34.23 22.10 15.81
C VAL A 7 -34.43 20.93 14.84
N PHE A 8 -33.74 20.96 13.70
CA PHE A 8 -33.65 19.80 12.82
C PHE A 8 -32.62 18.80 13.36
N LYS A 9 -33.08 17.82 14.14
CA LYS A 9 -32.36 16.55 14.29
C LYS A 9 -32.66 15.68 13.07
N ARG A 10 -31.70 15.55 12.15
CA ARG A 10 -31.64 14.43 11.22
C ARG A 10 -30.39 13.63 11.52
N SER A 11 -30.54 12.62 12.39
CA SER A 11 -29.62 11.50 12.43
C SER A 11 -30.14 10.53 11.37
N VAL A 12 -29.42 10.40 10.26
CA VAL A 12 -29.66 9.31 9.31
C VAL A 12 -28.96 8.10 9.90
N ALA A 13 -29.67 7.35 10.73
CA ALA A 13 -29.25 6.01 11.10
C ALA A 13 -29.26 5.20 9.80
N PHE A 14 -28.08 4.75 9.36
CA PHE A 14 -27.98 3.70 8.37
C PHE A 14 -28.60 2.45 9.01
N GLU A 15 -29.82 2.09 8.60
CA GLU A 15 -30.36 0.76 8.85
C GLU A 15 -29.48 -0.24 8.10
N VAL A 16 -28.61 -0.92 8.83
CA VAL A 16 -27.95 -2.12 8.34
C VAL A 16 -29.02 -3.21 8.29
N SER A 17 -29.64 -3.39 7.11
CA SER A 17 -30.43 -4.58 6.86
C SER A 17 -29.50 -5.79 6.99
N SER A 18 -29.72 -6.63 8.00
CA SER A 18 -29.01 -7.89 8.15
C SER A 18 -29.37 -8.76 6.97
N PHE A 19 -28.48 -8.82 5.97
CA PHE A 19 -28.54 -9.88 4.99
C PHE A 19 -28.43 -11.20 5.76
N LEU A 20 -29.35 -12.12 5.45
CA LEU A 20 -29.39 -13.49 5.98
C LEU A 20 -27.95 -13.99 6.19
N HIS A 21 -27.57 -14.22 7.44
CA HIS A 21 -26.35 -14.92 7.78
C HIS A 21 -26.43 -16.26 7.06
N ASN A 22 -25.63 -16.44 6.00
CA ASN A 22 -25.26 -17.79 5.61
C ASN A 22 -24.63 -18.40 6.85
N ASP A 23 -25.11 -19.56 7.27
CA ASP A 23 -24.56 -20.38 8.36
C ASP A 23 -23.15 -20.90 8.02
N MET A 24 -22.23 -20.02 7.63
CA MET A 24 -20.81 -20.34 7.50
C MET A 24 -20.25 -20.44 8.91
N VAL A 25 -20.30 -21.66 9.44
CA VAL A 25 -19.56 -22.03 10.64
C VAL A 25 -18.09 -22.01 10.28
N VAL A 26 -17.32 -21.08 10.87
CA VAL A 26 -15.86 -21.18 10.90
C VAL A 26 -15.53 -22.42 11.73
N ASP A 27 -15.15 -23.51 11.07
CA ASP A 27 -14.70 -24.73 11.73
C ASP A 27 -13.16 -24.82 11.73
N GLY A 28 -12.62 -25.95 12.20
CA GLY A 28 -11.17 -26.19 12.20
C GLY A 28 -10.58 -26.57 10.83
N GLY A 29 -11.39 -26.57 9.77
CA GLY A 29 -10.99 -26.94 8.42
C GLY A 29 -10.37 -25.78 7.64
N ALA A 30 -9.50 -26.09 6.69
CA ALA A 30 -8.88 -25.11 5.79
C ALA A 30 -9.75 -24.77 4.57
N HIS A 31 -11.06 -25.08 4.60
CA HIS A 31 -11.95 -24.81 3.48
C HIS A 31 -12.36 -23.34 3.47
N ASN A 32 -12.46 -22.75 2.28
CA ASN A 32 -12.81 -21.33 2.10
C ASN A 32 -11.87 -20.32 2.81
N VAL A 33 -10.65 -20.74 3.16
CA VAL A 33 -9.62 -19.90 3.77
C VAL A 33 -8.49 -19.64 2.77
N PHE A 34 -7.99 -18.41 2.77
CA PHE A 34 -6.72 -18.07 2.11
C PHE A 34 -5.91 -17.15 3.03
N TRP A 35 -4.61 -17.04 2.75
CA TRP A 35 -3.68 -16.20 3.50
C TRP A 35 -3.12 -15.11 2.59
N PHE A 36 -2.89 -13.93 3.17
CA PHE A 36 -2.01 -12.92 2.60
C PHE A 36 -1.07 -12.43 3.70
N VAL A 37 0.09 -11.92 3.29
CA VAL A 37 1.10 -11.38 4.21
C VAL A 37 1.26 -9.89 3.92
N HIS A 38 1.43 -9.09 4.97
CA HIS A 38 1.69 -7.66 4.87
C HIS A 38 3.01 -7.35 5.57
N ILE A 39 3.97 -6.84 4.79
CA ILE A 39 5.26 -6.33 5.24
C ILE A 39 5.38 -4.84 4.89
N THR A 40 6.22 -4.11 5.61
CA THR A 40 6.46 -2.68 5.44
C THR A 40 7.83 -2.33 5.96
N ASP A 41 8.35 -1.15 5.61
CA ASP A 41 9.54 -0.57 6.24
C ASP A 41 10.75 -1.50 6.16
N LEU A 42 11.02 -1.98 4.95
CA LEU A 42 12.16 -2.86 4.66
C LEU A 42 13.50 -2.13 4.83
N HIS A 43 13.51 -0.84 4.48
CA HIS A 43 14.66 0.08 4.59
C HIS A 43 15.96 -0.54 4.09
N PHE A 44 15.98 -1.04 2.85
CA PHE A 44 17.20 -1.49 2.18
C PHE A 44 18.21 -0.35 2.22
N SER A 45 19.39 -0.61 2.76
CA SER A 45 20.36 0.43 3.02
C SER A 45 21.70 0.05 2.43
N GLU A 46 22.31 1.00 1.73
CA GLU A 46 23.69 0.85 1.27
C GLU A 46 24.68 1.13 2.40
N PHE A 47 24.40 2.15 3.23
CA PHE A 47 25.34 2.62 4.25
C PHE A 47 25.10 1.99 5.64
N GLY A 48 23.96 1.33 5.84
CA GLY A 48 23.63 0.60 7.07
C GLY A 48 24.01 -0.88 7.00
N SER A 49 23.62 -1.64 8.04
CA SER A 49 23.80 -3.09 8.02
C SER A 49 23.02 -3.74 6.87
N LYS A 50 23.65 -4.73 6.23
CA LYS A 50 23.06 -5.58 5.19
C LYS A 50 22.17 -6.69 5.76
N ASP A 51 22.03 -6.79 7.08
CA ASP A 51 21.17 -7.79 7.73
C ASP A 51 19.72 -7.71 7.21
N ARG A 52 19.19 -6.50 6.99
CA ARG A 52 17.84 -6.29 6.42
C ARG A 52 17.65 -6.96 5.06
N GLN A 53 18.66 -6.86 4.19
CA GLN A 53 18.65 -7.52 2.88
C GLN A 53 18.72 -9.05 3.02
N MET A 54 19.52 -9.55 3.97
CA MET A 54 19.62 -11.00 4.23
C MET A 54 18.33 -11.57 4.83
N ASP A 55 17.74 -10.88 5.80
CA ASP A 55 16.45 -11.21 6.41
C ASP A 55 15.33 -11.21 5.36
N PHE A 56 15.35 -10.23 4.44
CA PHE A 56 14.41 -10.20 3.32
C PHE A 56 14.60 -11.38 2.38
N LEU A 57 15.85 -11.75 2.06
CA LEU A 57 16.14 -12.92 1.24
C LEU A 57 15.67 -14.22 1.91
N GLU A 58 15.89 -14.36 3.22
CA GLU A 58 15.40 -15.50 4.02
C GLU A 58 13.86 -15.53 4.04
N PHE A 59 13.21 -14.38 4.25
CA PHE A 59 11.77 -14.27 4.18
C PHE A 59 11.22 -14.75 2.83
N CYS A 60 11.79 -14.27 1.73
CA CYS A 60 11.36 -14.65 0.39
C CYS A 60 11.66 -16.11 0.06
N SER A 61 12.80 -16.66 0.51
CA SER A 61 13.29 -17.98 0.09
C SER A 61 12.87 -19.12 1.02
N THR A 62 12.58 -18.82 2.28
CA THR A 62 12.31 -19.82 3.33
C THR A 62 10.90 -19.68 3.88
N HIS A 63 10.45 -18.46 4.20
CA HIS A 63 9.15 -18.26 4.87
C HIS A 63 7.97 -18.27 3.90
N ILE A 64 8.06 -17.54 2.77
CA ILE A 64 6.99 -17.50 1.77
C ILE A 64 6.63 -18.89 1.22
N PRO A 65 7.58 -19.79 0.88
CA PRO A 65 7.26 -21.15 0.45
C PRO A 65 6.52 -22.00 1.50
N VAL A 66 6.67 -21.67 2.79
CA VAL A 66 5.98 -22.37 3.88
C VAL A 66 4.57 -21.80 4.06
N ILE A 67 4.45 -20.46 4.15
CA ILE A 67 3.17 -19.77 4.35
C ILE A 67 2.24 -19.96 3.15
N ARG A 68 2.81 -19.95 1.93
CA ARG A 68 2.11 -19.98 0.64
C ARG A 68 0.95 -18.97 0.56
N PRO A 69 1.21 -17.68 0.80
CA PRO A 69 0.16 -16.67 0.71
C PRO A 69 -0.22 -16.43 -0.76
N GLU A 70 -1.50 -16.14 -0.99
CA GLU A 70 -1.99 -15.72 -2.32
C GLU A 70 -1.41 -14.36 -2.72
N VAL A 71 -1.21 -13.50 -1.72
CA VAL A 71 -0.76 -12.11 -1.88
C VAL A 71 0.27 -11.75 -0.82
N VAL A 72 1.31 -11.04 -1.21
CA VAL A 72 2.20 -10.29 -0.30
C VAL A 72 2.07 -8.81 -0.60
N ILE A 73 1.72 -8.03 0.42
CA ILE A 73 1.70 -6.57 0.39
C ILE A 73 3.03 -6.06 0.93
N ALA A 74 3.72 -5.21 0.18
CA ALA A 74 4.90 -4.47 0.64
C ALA A 74 4.56 -2.97 0.65
N SER A 75 4.17 -2.43 1.82
CA SER A 75 3.54 -1.10 1.91
C SER A 75 4.51 0.07 2.06
N GLY A 76 5.64 0.03 1.34
CA GLY A 76 6.55 1.16 1.25
C GLY A 76 7.71 1.15 2.25
N ASP A 77 8.51 2.19 2.13
CA ASP A 77 9.84 2.32 2.72
C ASP A 77 10.67 1.08 2.40
N ILE A 78 10.72 0.79 1.11
CA ILE A 78 11.52 -0.31 0.54
C ILE A 78 13.00 0.01 0.74
N THR A 79 13.38 1.26 0.50
CA THR A 79 14.75 1.78 0.59
C THR A 79 14.91 2.70 1.79
N ASP A 80 16.13 2.82 2.31
CA ASP A 80 16.47 3.80 3.35
C ASP A 80 16.59 5.20 2.73
N GLY A 81 17.00 5.32 1.46
CA GLY A 81 16.98 6.59 0.72
C GLY A 81 17.81 7.69 1.41
N LYS A 82 18.88 7.28 2.09
CA LYS A 82 19.82 8.16 2.81
C LYS A 82 21.21 8.07 2.21
N GLY A 83 21.94 9.17 2.33
CA GLY A 83 23.35 9.25 2.01
C GLY A 83 24.23 8.70 3.13
N LYS A 84 25.56 8.79 2.92
CA LYS A 84 26.57 8.39 3.91
C LYS A 84 26.41 9.07 5.27
N THR A 85 25.79 10.24 5.30
CA THR A 85 25.44 10.96 6.52
C THR A 85 23.93 11.00 6.69
N PHE A 86 23.47 10.83 7.93
CA PHE A 86 22.04 10.75 8.27
C PHE A 86 21.22 11.96 7.79
N SER A 87 21.84 13.14 7.72
CA SER A 87 21.18 14.40 7.33
C SER A 87 20.97 14.55 5.82
N LEU A 88 21.50 13.64 5.00
CA LEU A 88 21.37 13.70 3.54
C LEU A 88 20.37 12.63 3.09
N SER A 89 19.25 13.06 2.52
CA SER A 89 18.28 12.15 1.88
C SER A 89 18.39 12.26 0.35
N LEU A 90 18.63 11.13 -0.32
CA LEU A 90 18.71 10.98 -1.77
C LEU A 90 18.35 9.55 -2.17
N GLN A 91 18.09 9.32 -3.45
CA GLN A 91 17.93 7.95 -3.96
C GLN A 91 19.29 7.28 -4.17
N ASN A 92 19.44 6.06 -3.65
CA ASN A 92 20.59 5.20 -3.90
C ASN A 92 20.20 4.06 -4.84
N LEU A 93 20.86 3.97 -6.00
CA LEU A 93 20.58 2.95 -7.00
C LEU A 93 20.83 1.53 -6.46
N GLU A 94 21.86 1.33 -5.64
CA GLU A 94 22.25 0.02 -5.13
C GLU A 94 21.16 -0.59 -4.23
N GLU A 95 20.45 0.23 -3.45
CA GLU A 95 19.34 -0.22 -2.60
C GLU A 95 18.17 -0.79 -3.44
N TRP A 96 17.90 -0.18 -4.59
CA TRP A 96 16.86 -0.62 -5.52
C TRP A 96 17.29 -1.84 -6.35
N GLU A 97 18.56 -1.90 -6.74
CA GLU A 97 19.15 -3.08 -7.40
C GLU A 97 19.16 -4.29 -6.46
N ASP A 98 19.51 -4.11 -5.19
CA ASP A 98 19.40 -5.13 -4.15
C ASP A 98 17.95 -5.64 -4.04
N TYR A 99 16.97 -4.75 -3.84
CA TYR A 99 15.55 -5.14 -3.72
C TYR A 99 15.06 -5.96 -4.92
N SER A 100 15.30 -5.45 -6.14
CA SER A 100 14.86 -6.12 -7.37
C SER A 100 15.58 -7.45 -7.58
N SER A 101 16.89 -7.51 -7.30
CA SER A 101 17.69 -8.71 -7.48
C SER A 101 17.32 -9.82 -6.49
N LEU A 102 17.06 -9.51 -5.23
CA LEU A 102 16.67 -10.50 -4.22
C LEU A 102 15.26 -11.07 -4.47
N LEU A 103 14.32 -10.24 -4.93
CA LEU A 103 13.01 -10.72 -5.41
C LEU A 103 13.17 -11.70 -6.58
N LYS A 104 14.08 -11.42 -7.51
CA LYS A 104 14.36 -12.29 -8.66
C LYS A 104 15.10 -13.56 -8.25
N GLN A 105 16.11 -13.45 -7.39
CA GLN A 105 16.95 -14.56 -6.95
C GLN A 105 16.16 -15.58 -6.13
N SER A 106 15.31 -15.12 -5.22
CA SER A 106 14.44 -15.98 -4.42
C SER A 106 13.36 -16.69 -5.24
N GLY A 107 13.03 -16.16 -6.43
CA GLY A 107 11.92 -16.65 -7.24
C GLY A 107 10.53 -16.41 -6.63
N VAL A 108 10.45 -15.58 -5.58
CA VAL A 108 9.22 -15.35 -4.79
C VAL A 108 8.05 -14.84 -5.64
N LEU A 109 8.35 -14.10 -6.71
CA LEU A 109 7.34 -13.57 -7.63
C LEU A 109 6.60 -14.66 -8.44
N ASN A 110 7.15 -15.88 -8.49
CA ASN A 110 6.47 -17.04 -9.08
C ASN A 110 5.59 -17.79 -8.06
N LEU A 111 5.73 -17.49 -6.77
CA LEU A 111 5.04 -18.21 -5.68
C LEU A 111 3.81 -17.46 -5.16
N THR A 112 3.81 -16.13 -5.27
CA THR A 112 2.76 -15.27 -4.70
C THR A 112 2.60 -13.99 -5.50
N LYS A 113 1.44 -13.35 -5.40
CA LYS A 113 1.26 -12.03 -5.99
C LYS A 113 1.90 -10.95 -5.11
N TRP A 114 2.97 -10.34 -5.59
CA TRP A 114 3.62 -9.24 -4.89
C TRP A 114 2.99 -7.89 -5.24
N LEU A 115 2.54 -7.15 -4.22
CA LEU A 115 1.89 -5.85 -4.34
C LEU A 115 2.66 -4.80 -3.55
N ASP A 116 3.66 -4.18 -4.19
CA ASP A 116 4.39 -3.08 -3.60
C ASP A 116 3.77 -1.70 -3.93
N VAL A 117 4.09 -0.75 -3.04
CA VAL A 117 3.78 0.68 -3.14
C VAL A 117 4.92 1.46 -2.48
N ARG A 118 5.12 2.72 -2.87
CA ARG A 118 6.14 3.58 -2.28
C ARG A 118 5.79 3.99 -0.85
N GLY A 119 6.83 4.13 -0.03
CA GLY A 119 6.82 4.94 1.17
C GLY A 119 7.44 6.31 0.95
N ASN A 120 7.68 7.02 2.05
CA ASN A 120 8.26 8.36 2.00
C ASN A 120 9.76 8.32 1.68
N HIS A 121 10.47 7.26 2.08
CA HIS A 121 11.89 7.08 1.78
C HIS A 121 12.14 6.78 0.29
N ASP A 122 11.21 6.04 -0.32
CA ASP A 122 11.26 5.63 -1.72
C ASP A 122 11.10 6.79 -2.72
N SER A 123 10.78 7.99 -2.21
CA SER A 123 10.60 9.20 -3.02
C SER A 123 11.56 10.33 -2.63
N PHE A 124 12.50 10.12 -1.70
CA PHE A 124 13.43 11.18 -1.30
C PHE A 124 14.18 11.79 -2.48
N ASP A 125 14.14 13.12 -2.63
CA ASP A 125 14.84 13.86 -3.69
C ASP A 125 14.47 13.44 -5.13
N VAL A 126 13.29 12.83 -5.32
CA VAL A 126 12.77 12.50 -6.64
C VAL A 126 12.07 13.72 -7.24
N PRO A 127 12.59 14.36 -8.30
CA PRO A 127 12.00 15.59 -8.83
C PRO A 127 10.66 15.35 -9.52
N SER A 128 10.52 14.21 -10.19
CA SER A 128 9.31 13.78 -10.87
C SER A 128 9.22 12.26 -10.98
N PHE A 129 8.01 11.73 -10.97
CA PHE A 129 7.76 10.30 -11.11
C PHE A 129 7.86 9.88 -12.58
N GLY A 130 8.51 8.74 -12.80
CA GLY A 130 9.00 8.26 -14.10
C GLY A 130 10.24 8.99 -14.61
N GLY A 131 10.73 9.99 -13.87
CA GLY A 131 11.88 10.82 -14.23
C GLY A 131 13.20 10.33 -13.63
N TYR A 132 14.21 11.21 -13.71
CA TYR A 132 15.51 10.98 -13.10
C TYR A 132 15.35 10.78 -11.58
N GLY A 133 16.00 9.75 -11.04
CA GLY A 133 15.96 9.42 -9.62
C GLY A 133 14.74 8.61 -9.19
N ASP A 134 13.66 8.50 -9.98
CA ASP A 134 12.54 7.61 -9.62
C ASP A 134 12.87 6.15 -9.93
N TYR A 135 13.62 5.53 -9.03
CA TYR A 135 14.01 4.14 -9.15
C TYR A 135 12.87 3.18 -8.82
N TYR A 136 11.88 3.57 -8.01
CA TYR A 136 10.68 2.75 -7.82
C TYR A 136 10.01 2.44 -9.16
N SER A 137 9.88 3.42 -10.06
CA SER A 137 9.29 3.21 -11.39
C SER A 137 10.03 2.15 -12.23
N ARG A 138 11.31 1.92 -11.95
CA ARG A 138 12.17 0.98 -12.68
C ARG A 138 12.30 -0.38 -11.98
N PHE A 139 12.39 -0.41 -10.67
CA PHE A 139 12.76 -1.59 -9.88
C PHE A 139 11.62 -2.16 -9.04
N GLY A 140 10.61 -1.35 -8.70
CA GLY A 140 9.40 -1.82 -8.03
C GLY A 140 8.63 -2.80 -8.91
N VAL A 141 8.05 -3.85 -8.31
CA VAL A 141 7.26 -4.87 -9.01
C VAL A 141 6.05 -4.24 -9.69
N ARG A 142 5.42 -3.28 -9.03
CA ARG A 142 4.35 -2.44 -9.57
C ARG A 142 4.88 -1.03 -9.88
N GLY A 143 6.19 -0.86 -10.01
CA GLY A 143 6.84 0.42 -10.28
C GLY A 143 6.37 1.10 -11.55
N GLY A 144 6.35 0.35 -12.66
CA GLY A 144 6.23 0.91 -14.02
C GLY A 144 4.89 1.56 -14.40
N SER A 145 3.96 1.75 -13.46
CA SER A 145 2.69 2.43 -13.73
C SER A 145 2.56 3.67 -12.85
N SER A 146 2.18 4.78 -13.48
CA SER A 146 1.99 6.10 -12.85
C SER A 146 0.68 6.23 -12.05
N LEU A 147 -0.07 5.14 -11.88
CA LEU A 147 -1.32 5.14 -11.15
C LEU A 147 -1.06 5.24 -9.65
N LYS A 148 -1.75 6.18 -9.01
CA LYS A 148 -1.76 6.43 -7.56
C LYS A 148 -2.72 5.53 -6.81
N SER A 149 -3.68 4.89 -7.49
CA SER A 149 -4.48 3.82 -6.93
C SER A 149 -4.59 2.66 -7.90
N ARG A 150 -4.44 1.43 -7.41
CA ARG A 150 -4.51 0.24 -8.25
C ARG A 150 -5.12 -0.94 -7.54
N ILE A 151 -6.13 -1.52 -8.17
CA ILE A 151 -6.81 -2.73 -7.72
C ILE A 151 -6.12 -4.01 -8.24
N PHE A 152 -6.15 -5.05 -7.42
CA PHE A 152 -5.89 -6.44 -7.78
C PHE A 152 -7.06 -7.28 -7.24
N LYS A 153 -7.66 -8.13 -8.09
CA LYS A 153 -8.78 -9.00 -7.70
C LYS A 153 -8.28 -10.44 -7.56
N LEU A 154 -8.42 -11.02 -6.38
CA LEU A 154 -8.21 -12.43 -6.09
C LEU A 154 -9.55 -13.16 -6.19
N VAL A 155 -9.69 -14.04 -7.18
CA VAL A 155 -10.89 -14.85 -7.39
C VAL A 155 -10.65 -16.26 -6.84
N LYS A 156 -11.53 -16.72 -5.95
CA LYS A 156 -11.56 -18.06 -5.38
C LYS A 156 -12.92 -18.72 -5.69
N PRO A 157 -13.04 -20.06 -5.60
CA PRO A 157 -14.33 -20.74 -5.81
C PRO A 157 -15.47 -20.27 -4.89
N TYR A 158 -15.12 -19.65 -3.75
CA TYR A 158 -16.03 -19.21 -2.70
C TYR A 158 -16.14 -17.67 -2.58
N GLY A 159 -15.53 -16.90 -3.49
CA GLY A 159 -15.66 -15.45 -3.48
C GLY A 159 -14.57 -14.70 -4.23
N GLN A 160 -14.74 -13.39 -4.30
CA GLN A 160 -13.80 -12.44 -4.89
C GLN A 160 -13.35 -11.43 -3.84
N TYR A 161 -12.05 -11.18 -3.77
CA TYR A 161 -11.41 -10.32 -2.78
C TYR A 161 -10.55 -9.28 -3.48
N SER A 162 -10.76 -8.00 -3.20
CA SER A 162 -10.04 -6.90 -3.85
C SER A 162 -8.96 -6.31 -2.96
N PHE A 163 -7.80 -6.06 -3.52
CA PHE A 163 -6.66 -5.38 -2.89
C PHE A 163 -6.37 -4.09 -3.63
N ILE A 164 -6.54 -2.95 -2.97
CA ILE A 164 -6.34 -1.63 -3.55
C ILE A 164 -5.13 -0.99 -2.89
N SER A 165 -4.06 -0.81 -3.66
CA SER A 165 -2.90 -0.03 -3.22
C SER A 165 -3.17 1.46 -3.45
N ILE A 166 -2.82 2.31 -2.48
CA ILE A 166 -2.80 3.77 -2.61
C ILE A 166 -1.39 4.33 -2.39
N ASP A 167 -0.90 5.08 -3.37
CA ASP A 167 0.37 5.79 -3.31
C ASP A 167 0.11 7.27 -2.98
N LEU A 168 0.51 7.67 -1.77
CA LEU A 168 0.37 9.04 -1.26
C LEU A 168 1.69 9.82 -1.26
N SER A 169 2.74 9.27 -1.89
CA SER A 169 4.01 9.97 -2.06
C SER A 169 3.82 11.27 -2.85
N THR A 170 4.55 12.31 -2.43
CA THR A 170 4.51 13.63 -3.05
C THR A 170 5.39 13.71 -4.29
N GLU A 171 4.98 14.53 -5.25
CA GLU A 171 5.78 14.89 -6.43
C GLU A 171 5.88 16.42 -6.49
N PRO A 172 7.09 17.02 -6.36
CA PRO A 172 8.36 16.37 -6.10
C PRO A 172 8.40 15.69 -4.73
N GLY A 173 9.27 14.68 -4.61
CA GLY A 173 9.51 13.98 -3.37
C GLY A 173 10.29 14.84 -2.38
N LEU A 174 9.70 15.05 -1.20
CA LEU A 174 10.28 15.90 -0.17
C LEU A 174 11.50 15.24 0.47
N LYS A 175 12.51 16.04 0.81
CA LYS A 175 13.68 15.59 1.58
C LYS A 175 13.36 15.48 3.07
N TRP A 176 14.17 14.72 3.78
CA TRP A 176 14.16 14.76 5.24
C TRP A 176 14.51 16.18 5.71
N PRO A 177 13.82 16.75 6.73
CA PRO A 177 12.80 16.15 7.61
C PRO A 177 11.34 16.47 7.24
N PHE A 178 11.00 16.75 5.97
CA PHE A 178 9.67 17.27 5.60
C PHE A 178 8.72 16.24 4.96
N ASN A 179 9.13 14.98 4.78
CA ASN A 179 8.41 13.99 3.99
C ASN A 179 7.48 13.04 4.77
N PHE A 180 7.17 13.35 6.03
CA PHE A 180 6.36 12.49 6.92
C PHE A 180 4.85 12.48 6.60
N PHE A 181 4.38 13.41 5.76
CA PHE A 181 2.95 13.53 5.44
C PHE A 181 2.66 13.09 3.99
N GLY A 182 1.69 12.19 3.84
CA GLY A 182 1.18 11.78 2.54
C GLY A 182 0.25 12.84 1.97
N SER A 183 0.19 12.98 0.64
CA SER A 183 -0.70 13.92 -0.03
C SER A 183 -1.90 13.23 -0.66
N PHE A 184 -3.09 13.47 -0.11
CA PHE A 184 -4.36 13.03 -0.70
C PHE A 184 -5.00 14.16 -1.49
N ASN A 185 -4.57 14.30 -2.75
CA ASN A 185 -5.10 15.30 -3.67
C ASN A 185 -6.25 14.74 -4.54
N LEU A 186 -6.86 15.61 -5.36
CA LEU A 186 -7.98 15.24 -6.23
C LEU A 186 -7.64 14.12 -7.24
N ASN A 187 -6.39 14.03 -7.70
CA ASN A 187 -5.96 12.96 -8.61
C ASN A 187 -5.97 11.61 -7.89
N VAL A 188 -5.36 11.54 -6.70
CA VAL A 188 -5.39 10.34 -5.85
C VAL A 188 -6.83 9.95 -5.53
N LYS A 189 -7.65 10.90 -5.05
CA LYS A 189 -9.06 10.67 -4.74
C LYS A 189 -9.82 10.07 -5.91
N ARG A 190 -9.68 10.65 -7.11
CA ARG A 190 -10.35 10.16 -8.32
C ARG A 190 -9.95 8.73 -8.66
N GLN A 191 -8.65 8.42 -8.57
CA GLN A 191 -8.16 7.07 -8.85
C GLN A 191 -8.59 6.07 -7.79
N LEU A 192 -8.59 6.45 -6.50
CA LEU A 192 -9.09 5.61 -5.42
C LEU A 192 -10.58 5.30 -5.59
N LEU A 193 -11.41 6.31 -5.82
CA LEU A 193 -12.84 6.13 -6.04
C LEU A 193 -13.13 5.23 -7.24
N LYS A 194 -12.33 5.34 -8.31
CA LYS A 194 -12.41 4.42 -9.44
C LYS A 194 -12.08 2.97 -9.03
N SER A 195 -11.00 2.76 -8.28
CA SER A 195 -10.66 1.42 -7.77
C SER A 195 -11.72 0.87 -6.82
N ILE A 196 -12.33 1.70 -5.97
CA ILE A 196 -13.44 1.30 -5.08
C ILE A 196 -14.68 0.93 -5.88
N ASP A 197 -15.03 1.71 -6.90
CA ASP A 197 -16.15 1.41 -7.80
C ASP A 197 -15.95 0.08 -8.52
N GLU A 198 -14.74 -0.17 -9.02
CA GLU A 198 -14.34 -1.45 -9.61
C GLU A 198 -14.37 -2.62 -8.63
N ALA A 199 -14.29 -2.37 -7.31
CA ALA A 199 -14.29 -3.40 -6.27
C ALA A 199 -15.68 -3.73 -5.71
N LYS A 200 -16.75 -3.03 -6.13
CA LYS A 200 -18.12 -3.19 -5.59
C LYS A 200 -18.70 -4.60 -5.67
N ASP A 201 -18.21 -5.40 -6.60
CA ASP A 201 -18.59 -6.80 -6.81
C ASP A 201 -17.78 -7.79 -5.94
N SER A 202 -16.85 -7.30 -5.12
CA SER A 202 -16.00 -8.14 -4.26
C SER A 202 -16.66 -8.37 -2.90
N ASN A 203 -16.52 -9.58 -2.36
CA ASN A 203 -16.99 -9.94 -1.03
C ASN A 203 -16.28 -9.12 0.06
N GLN A 204 -15.01 -8.78 -0.14
CA GLN A 204 -14.23 -7.94 0.77
C GLN A 204 -13.23 -7.11 -0.06
N THR A 205 -12.97 -5.89 0.41
CA THR A 205 -11.93 -5.01 -0.14
C THR A 205 -10.94 -4.65 0.96
N PHE A 206 -9.65 -4.75 0.63
CA PHE A 206 -8.51 -4.34 1.45
C PHE A 206 -7.86 -3.12 0.80
N VAL A 207 -7.81 -2.00 1.50
CA VAL A 207 -7.12 -0.79 1.03
C VAL A 207 -5.84 -0.63 1.84
N PHE A 208 -4.71 -0.44 1.17
CA PHE A 208 -3.40 -0.34 1.82
C PHE A 208 -2.51 0.70 1.14
N GLY A 209 -1.64 1.30 1.93
CA GLY A 209 -0.64 2.28 1.51
C GLY A 209 0.36 2.47 2.64
N HIS A 210 1.36 3.32 2.42
CA HIS A 210 2.40 3.55 3.42
C HIS A 210 1.94 4.48 4.55
N TYR A 211 1.32 5.61 4.20
CA TYR A 211 0.96 6.64 5.18
C TYR A 211 -0.32 6.27 5.94
N PRO A 212 -0.28 6.17 7.28
CA PRO A 212 -1.48 6.08 8.09
C PRO A 212 -2.41 7.28 7.86
N THR A 213 -3.72 7.09 7.97
CA THR A 213 -4.71 8.16 7.76
C THR A 213 -4.49 9.39 8.65
N SER A 214 -3.88 9.21 9.83
CA SER A 214 -3.51 10.28 10.76
C SER A 214 -2.37 11.18 10.28
N THR A 215 -1.59 10.76 9.27
CA THR A 215 -0.45 11.50 8.70
C THR A 215 -0.68 11.82 7.23
N VAL A 216 -1.94 11.96 6.81
CA VAL A 216 -2.31 12.36 5.45
C VAL A 216 -2.85 13.77 5.47
N VAL A 217 -2.26 14.62 4.64
CA VAL A 217 -2.77 15.95 4.37
C VAL A 217 -3.71 15.87 3.16
N SER A 218 -4.94 16.31 3.37
CA SER A 218 -5.98 16.36 2.36
C SER A 218 -6.46 17.80 2.21
N SER A 219 -6.64 18.27 0.98
CA SER A 219 -7.34 19.52 0.70
C SER A 219 -8.87 19.37 0.79
N ASP A 220 -9.36 18.14 0.96
CA ASP A 220 -10.76 17.79 1.13
C ASP A 220 -11.01 17.34 2.58
N SER A 221 -11.96 17.98 3.25
CA SER A 221 -12.31 17.72 4.66
C SER A 221 -12.94 16.34 4.91
N ASN A 222 -13.25 15.57 3.85
CA ASN A 222 -13.97 14.29 3.93
C ASN A 222 -13.07 13.04 3.79
N LEU A 223 -11.78 13.13 4.13
CA LEU A 223 -10.86 11.99 3.98
C LEU A 223 -11.35 10.74 4.75
N GLY A 224 -11.80 10.92 6.00
CA GLY A 224 -12.30 9.83 6.84
C GLY A 224 -13.65 9.24 6.40
N THR A 225 -14.29 9.83 5.38
CA THR A 225 -15.52 9.28 4.77
C THR A 225 -15.23 8.49 3.48
N VAL A 226 -13.98 8.53 2.99
CA VAL A 226 -13.55 7.86 1.75
C VAL A 226 -12.70 6.61 2.02
N ILE A 227 -11.98 6.57 3.15
CA ILE A 227 -11.07 5.49 3.55
C ILE A 227 -11.57 4.83 4.83
#